data_AF-A0A0P1E0R6-F1
#
_entry.id   AF-A0A0P1E0R6-F1
#
_cell.length_a   1.000
_cell.length_b   1.000
_cell.length_c   1.000
_cell.angle_alpha   90.00
_cell.angle_beta   90.00
_cell.angle_gamma   90.00
#
_symmetry.space_group_name_H-M   'P 1'
#
loop_
_entity.id
_entity.type
_entity.pdbx_description
1 polymer ?
#
loop_
_entity_poly.entity_id
_entity_poly.type
_entity_poly.pdbx_seq_one_letter_code
_entity_poly.pdbx_strand_id
1 'polypeptide(L)'
;MIKELWIHDGNRIAVRYAYEYHDDSGNWFRAYGNENWEFDESGYMERRFASINEHPIAETDRKFRWPLGRRPDDHPSLSDLGL
;
A
#
# COMPACT_ATOMS: atom_id res chain seq x y z
N MET A 1 -3.72 -3.20 -3.89
CA MET A 1 -2.69 -2.45 -3.14
C MET A 1 -1.39 -3.22 -3.15
N ILE A 2 -0.26 -2.54 -3.02
CA ILE A 2 1.07 -3.13 -2.82
C ILE A 2 1.61 -2.58 -1.49
N LYS A 3 2.13 -3.47 -0.65
CA LYS A 3 2.82 -3.13 0.60
C LYS A 3 4.25 -3.64 0.52
N GLU A 4 5.19 -2.87 1.04
CA GLU A 4 6.61 -3.20 1.04
C GLU A 4 7.23 -2.82 2.39
N LEU A 5 8.02 -3.73 2.94
CA LEU A 5 8.74 -3.51 4.19
C LEU A 5 9.69 -2.31 4.05
N TRP A 6 9.68 -1.41 5.02
CA TRP A 6 10.68 -0.36 5.13
C TRP A 6 11.78 -0.75 6.12
N ILE A 7 11.39 -1.02 7.36
CA ILE A 7 12.27 -1.47 8.44
C ILE A 7 11.42 -2.14 9.52
N HIS A 8 12.05 -2.92 10.38
CA HIS A 8 11.44 -3.46 11.60
C HIS A 8 12.42 -3.36 12.77
N ASP A 9 11.87 -3.31 13.98
CA ASP A 9 12.62 -3.35 15.24
C ASP A 9 11.73 -3.96 16.33
N GLY A 10 12.17 -5.05 16.94
CA GLY A 10 11.36 -5.81 17.91
C GLY A 10 9.98 -6.21 17.37
N ASN A 11 8.92 -5.83 18.09
CA ASN A 11 7.52 -6.07 17.73
C ASN A 11 6.92 -4.96 16.83
N ARG A 12 7.76 -4.13 16.21
CA ARG A 12 7.33 -3.02 15.35
C ARG A 12 7.77 -3.20 13.91
N ILE A 13 6.89 -2.82 12.99
CA ILE A 13 7.15 -2.84 11.54
C ILE A 13 6.75 -1.49 10.95
N ALA A 14 7.65 -0.89 10.17
CA ALA A 14 7.34 0.22 9.28
C ALA A 14 7.19 -0.28 7.85
N VAL A 15 6.13 0.15 7.19
CA VAL A 15 5.75 -0.29 5.83
C VAL A 15 5.49 0.93 4.96
N ARG A 16 5.92 0.85 3.71
CA ARG A 16 5.46 1.74 2.63
C ARG A 16 4.40 1.02 1.82
N TYR A 17 3.40 1.73 1.33
CA TYR A 17 2.38 1.14 0.48
C TYR A 17 1.80 2.12 -0.52
N ALA A 18 1.20 1.57 -1.58
CA ALA A 18 0.36 2.33 -2.48
C ALA A 18 -0.88 1.53 -2.88
N TYR A 19 -1.98 2.25 -3.14
CA TYR A 19 -3.19 1.69 -3.74
C TYR A 19 -3.77 2.64 -4.78
N GLU A 20 -4.45 2.06 -5.76
CA GLU A 20 -5.15 2.78 -6.81
C GLU A 20 -6.65 2.52 -6.64
N TYR A 21 -7.45 3.56 -6.79
CA TYR A 21 -8.90 3.49 -6.74
C TYR A 21 -9.49 4.61 -7.60
N HIS A 22 -10.79 4.55 -7.83
CA HIS A 22 -11.53 5.70 -8.33
C HIS A 22 -12.71 5.97 -7.41
N ASP A 23 -13.17 7.22 -7.40
CA ASP A 23 -14.42 7.60 -6.72
C ASP A 23 -15.66 7.24 -7.57
N ASP A 24 -16.83 7.61 -7.08
CA ASP A 24 -18.12 7.40 -7.75
C ASP A 24 -18.33 8.31 -8.99
N SER A 25 -17.48 9.33 -9.13
CA SER A 25 -17.44 10.25 -10.27
C SER A 25 -16.48 9.80 -11.36
N GLY A 26 -15.76 8.68 -11.15
CA GLY A 26 -14.80 8.11 -12.09
C GLY A 26 -13.42 8.76 -12.05
N ASN A 27 -13.14 9.62 -11.07
CA ASN A 27 -11.81 10.21 -10.89
C ASN A 27 -10.87 9.16 -10.31
N TRP A 28 -9.75 8.90 -10.97
CA TRP A 28 -8.75 7.96 -10.51
C TRP A 28 -7.71 8.62 -9.61
N PHE A 29 -7.26 7.87 -8.62
CA PHE A 29 -6.24 8.29 -7.67
C PHE A 29 -5.22 7.18 -7.45
N ARG A 30 -3.97 7.58 -7.19
CA ARG A 30 -2.98 6.75 -6.50
C ARG A 30 -2.72 7.35 -5.13
N ALA A 31 -3.02 6.58 -4.10
CA ALA A 31 -2.73 6.90 -2.72
C ALA A 31 -1.39 6.29 -2.32
N TYR A 32 -0.53 7.10 -1.73
CA TYR A 32 0.78 6.70 -1.19
C TYR A 32 0.71 6.78 0.33
N GLY A 33 1.16 5.74 1.01
CA GLY A 33 1.03 5.64 2.45
C GLY A 33 2.27 5.11 3.15
N ASN A 34 2.41 5.55 4.39
CA ASN A 34 3.30 4.98 5.39
C ASN A 34 2.45 4.46 6.53
N GLU A 35 2.70 3.23 6.96
CA GLU A 35 2.07 2.67 8.15
C GLU A 35 3.11 2.08 9.10
N ASN A 36 2.91 2.35 10.38
CA ASN A 36 3.70 1.80 11.47
C ASN A 36 2.79 0.92 12.32
N TRP A 37 3.20 -0.33 12.46
CA TRP A 37 2.48 -1.37 13.19
C TRP A 37 3.25 -1.74 14.44
N GLU A 38 2.54 -1.98 15.53
CA GLU A 38 3.05 -2.69 16.70
C GLU A 38 2.17 -3.91 16.96
N PHE A 39 2.80 -5.02 17.30
CA PHE A 39 2.15 -6.30 17.54
C PHE A 39 2.28 -6.76 19.00
N ASP A 40 1.26 -7.46 19.50
CA ASP A 40 1.30 -8.14 20.79
C ASP A 40 2.04 -9.49 20.72
N GLU A 41 2.19 -10.18 21.85
CA GLU A 41 2.86 -11.48 21.94
C GLU A 41 2.12 -12.60 21.17
N SER A 42 0.82 -12.43 20.88
CA SER A 42 0.02 -13.37 20.09
C SER A 42 0.07 -13.08 18.59
N GLY A 43 0.76 -12.02 18.17
CA GLY A 43 0.90 -11.60 16.78
C GLY A 43 -0.26 -10.75 16.25
N TYR A 44 -1.18 -10.29 17.11
CA TYR A 44 -2.21 -9.33 16.71
C TYR A 44 -1.65 -7.92 16.71
N MET A 45 -2.11 -7.10 15.76
CA MET A 45 -1.71 -5.70 15.69
C MET A 45 -2.38 -4.93 16.84
N GLU A 46 -1.60 -4.55 17.84
CA GLU A 46 -2.04 -3.78 19.01
C GLU A 46 -2.17 -2.28 18.67
N ARG A 47 -1.25 -1.75 17.85
CA ARG A 47 -1.26 -0.34 17.43
C ARG A 47 -1.02 -0.18 15.94
N ARG A 48 -1.76 0.75 15.33
CA ARG A 48 -1.65 1.11 13.91
C ARG A 48 -1.66 2.61 13.73
N PHE A 49 -0.57 3.15 13.21
CA PHE A 49 -0.49 4.54 12.78
C PHE A 49 -0.31 4.57 11.26
N ALA A 50 -1.12 5.35 10.55
CA ALA A 50 -1.04 5.45 9.10
C ALA A 50 -1.18 6.91 8.67
N SER A 51 -0.35 7.31 7.71
CA SER A 51 -0.45 8.58 7.00
C SER A 51 -0.51 8.30 5.51
N ILE A 52 -1.41 9.00 4.82
CA ILE A 52 -1.73 8.73 3.41
C ILE A 52 -1.89 10.07 2.70
N ASN A 53 -1.30 10.18 1.52
CA ASN A 53 -1.51 11.28 0.60
C ASN A 53 -2.06 10.74 -0.72
N GLU A 54 -3.12 11.37 -1.22
CA GLU A 54 -3.81 10.98 -2.45
C GLU A 54 -3.35 11.89 -3.59
N HIS A 55 -3.05 11.28 -4.74
CA HIS A 55 -2.64 11.97 -5.94
C HIS A 55 -3.59 11.60 -7.09
N PRO A 56 -4.29 12.57 -7.71
CA PRO A 56 -5.09 12.31 -8.91
C PRO A 56 -4.21 11.76 -10.04
N ILE A 57 -4.70 10.77 -10.77
CA ILE A 57 -4.04 10.17 -11.93
C ILE A 57 -5.04 9.98 -13.07
N ALA A 58 -4.57 9.90 -14.32
CA ALA A 58 -5.44 9.40 -15.39
C ALA A 58 -5.62 7.88 -15.26
N GLU A 59 -6.72 7.33 -15.79
CA GLU A 59 -6.90 5.87 -15.81
C GLU A 59 -5.74 5.17 -16.53
N THR A 60 -5.21 5.78 -17.59
CA THR A 60 -4.07 5.26 -18.36
C THR A 60 -2.79 5.16 -17.54
N ASP A 61 -2.65 5.96 -16.48
CA ASP A 61 -1.45 6.00 -15.65
C ASP A 61 -1.45 4.93 -14.55
N ARG A 62 -2.54 4.16 -14.41
CA ARG A 62 -2.63 3.06 -13.46
C ARG A 62 -1.54 2.03 -13.71
N LYS A 63 -0.87 1.63 -12.62
CA LYS A 63 0.17 0.60 -12.58
C LYS A 63 -0.34 -0.71 -11.99
N PHE A 64 -1.47 -0.71 -11.27
CA PHE A 64 -1.98 -1.90 -10.59
C PHE A 64 -3.10 -2.54 -11.40
N ARG A 65 -2.72 -3.55 -12.20
CA ARG A 65 -3.60 -4.23 -13.16
C ARG A 65 -3.61 -5.74 -12.90
N TRP A 66 -4.54 -6.19 -12.05
CA TRP A 66 -4.86 -7.60 -11.83
C TRP A 66 -6.33 -7.74 -11.39
N PRO A 67 -6.95 -8.94 -11.46
CA PRO A 67 -8.29 -9.17 -10.93
C PRO A 67 -8.38 -8.79 -9.45
N LEU A 68 -9.48 -8.20 -9.00
CA LEU A 68 -9.63 -7.78 -7.59
C LEU A 68 -9.36 -8.95 -6.64
N GLY A 69 -8.43 -8.75 -5.71
CA GLY A 69 -7.97 -9.79 -4.79
C GLY A 69 -6.46 -9.76 -4.55
N ARG A 70 -5.91 -10.93 -4.23
CA ARG A 70 -4.47 -11.11 -3.97
C ARG A 70 -3.65 -10.69 -5.19
N ARG A 71 -2.63 -9.86 -4.97
CA ARG A 71 -1.62 -9.51 -5.97
C ARG A 71 -0.93 -10.79 -6.49
N PRO A 72 -0.81 -11.00 -7.82
CA PRO A 72 -0.02 -12.10 -8.38
C PRO A 72 1.43 -12.09 -7.89
N ASP A 73 2.05 -13.27 -7.78
CA ASP A 73 3.40 -13.40 -7.21
C ASP A 73 4.49 -12.80 -8.10
N ASP A 74 4.24 -12.77 -9.41
CA ASP A 74 5.11 -12.20 -10.44
C ASP A 74 4.86 -10.71 -10.71
N HIS A 75 3.86 -10.10 -10.06
CA HIS A 75 3.63 -8.67 -10.21
C HIS A 75 4.75 -7.87 -9.52
N PRO A 76 5.32 -6.84 -10.18
CA PRO A 76 6.35 -5.97 -9.61
C PRO A 76 6.01 -5.42 -8.21
N SER A 77 7.03 -5.21 -7.38
CA SER A 77 6.93 -4.56 -6.06
C SER A 77 6.71 -3.04 -6.18
N LEU A 78 6.64 -2.34 -5.04
CA LEU A 78 6.63 -0.86 -5.03
C LEU A 78 7.92 -0.31 -5.63
N SER A 79 9.06 -0.79 -5.15
CA SER A 79 10.38 -0.36 -5.62
C SER A 79 10.60 -0.66 -7.10
N ASP A 80 10.17 -1.83 -7.59
CA ASP A 80 10.27 -2.19 -9.01
C ASP A 80 9.47 -1.26 -9.94
N LEU A 81 8.39 -0.65 -9.43
CA LEU A 81 7.54 0.28 -10.18
C LEU A 81 8.01 1.74 -10.13
N GLY A 82 9.09 2.01 -9.37
CA GLY A 82 9.59 3.35 -9.10
C GLY A 82 8.61 4.22 -8.31
N LEU A 83 7.85 3.61 -7.40
CA LEU A 83 6.84 4.27 -6.56
C LEU A 83 7.28 4.43 -5.10
#